data_AF-A0A9R1NXN9-F1
#
_entry.id   AF-A0A9R1NXN9-F1
#
_cell.length_a   1.000
_cell.length_b   1.000
_cell.length_c   1.000
_cell.angle_alpha   90.00
_cell.angle_beta   90.00
_cell.angle_gamma   90.00
#
_symmetry.space_group_name_H-M   'P 1'
#
loop_
_entity.id
_entity.type
_entity.pdbx_description
1 polymer ?
#
loop_
_entity_poly.entity_id
_entity_poly.type
_entity_poly.pdbx_seq_one_letter_code
_entity_poly.pdbx_strand_id
1 'polypeptide(L)'
;MAEETGKAEASAGAASCGGGGSEAVKKRAEQSVAFHELFSFADPLDWLLMAAGSAGAVVHGAAMPFFFLLFGELVNGFGKNQHHLRRMTDEVSKYSLYFVYLGLVVCASSYLEIACWMYTGERQVGALRRRYLEAVLRQDVGFFDTDARTGDVVFSVSTDTLLVQDAIGEKVGNFIHYLATFLAGLVVGFVSAWRLALLSIAVIPGIAFAGGLYAYTLTGLTSKSRDSYANAGIIAEQAIAQVRTVYSYVGESKALNSYSEAIQSTLKLGYKAGMAKGLGIGCTYGIACMSWALVFWYAGVFIRSGQTDGGKAFTAIFSAIVGGLSLGQSFSNLGAFSKGKIAGYKLLEVIRQRPTIVQDSTDGRCLDEVHGNIEFKEVSFSYPSRPDVMVFRDFSLFFPAGKTAAVVGGSGSGKSTVVSLIERFYDPNQGQVLLDNADIKSLQLKWLRDQIGLVNQEPALFATTIIDNILYGKPDATMAEVEAAASAANAHSFIALLPNGYNTQVGCTSGSIAVLLFTACIL
;
A
#
# COMPACT_ATOMS: atom_id res chain seq x y z
N MET A 1 47.70 33.58 -5.88
CA MET A 1 48.30 33.34 -7.21
C MET A 1 49.09 32.04 -7.09
N ALA A 2 48.65 31.01 -7.82
CA ALA A 2 49.06 29.59 -7.76
C ALA A 2 48.59 28.79 -6.52
N GLU A 3 47.34 28.29 -6.53
CA GLU A 3 46.96 26.93 -6.10
C GLU A 3 45.47 26.66 -6.40
N GLU A 4 45.08 26.64 -7.67
CA GLU A 4 43.71 26.31 -8.07
C GLU A 4 43.66 25.67 -9.47
N THR A 5 44.48 24.65 -9.70
CA THR A 5 44.47 23.83 -10.93
C THR A 5 44.94 22.42 -10.61
N GLY A 6 44.04 21.57 -10.10
CA GLY A 6 44.37 20.20 -9.75
C GLY A 6 43.18 19.24 -9.56
N LYS A 7 41.98 19.61 -10.02
CA LYS A 7 40.76 18.78 -9.86
C LYS A 7 39.96 18.54 -11.14
N ALA A 8 40.49 18.87 -12.31
CA ALA A 8 39.75 18.80 -13.58
C ALA A 8 40.12 17.63 -14.52
N GLU A 9 41.06 16.73 -14.19
CA GLU A 9 41.58 15.74 -15.16
C GLU A 9 41.38 14.25 -14.79
N ALA A 10 40.51 13.91 -13.82
CA ALA A 10 40.25 12.51 -13.45
C ALA A 10 38.86 11.98 -13.84
N SER A 11 38.13 12.62 -14.77
CA SER A 11 36.82 12.12 -15.24
C SER A 11 36.65 12.00 -16.76
N ALA A 12 37.73 12.03 -17.53
CA ALA A 12 37.68 11.88 -18.99
C ALA A 12 38.36 10.56 -19.40
N GLY A 13 37.66 9.44 -19.25
CA GLY A 13 38.23 8.13 -19.56
C GLY A 13 37.25 6.96 -19.45
N ALA A 14 35.99 7.14 -19.86
CA ALA A 14 35.06 6.03 -20.10
C ALA A 14 33.90 6.51 -20.99
N ALA A 15 34.19 6.67 -22.29
CA ALA A 15 33.18 6.91 -23.31
C ALA A 15 33.38 5.90 -24.45
N SER A 16 32.68 4.77 -24.37
CA SER A 16 32.02 4.13 -25.52
C SER A 16 31.27 2.86 -25.08
N CYS A 17 29.94 2.90 -25.24
CA CYS A 17 28.99 1.82 -25.56
C CYS A 17 27.66 2.01 -24.81
N GLY A 18 26.58 2.20 -25.58
CA GLY A 18 25.21 2.05 -25.06
C GLY A 18 24.39 3.33 -24.83
N GLY A 19 24.46 4.31 -25.74
CA GLY A 19 23.47 5.39 -25.81
C GLY A 19 22.15 4.86 -26.38
N GLY A 20 21.18 4.56 -25.51
CA GLY A 20 19.83 4.16 -25.93
C GLY A 20 18.87 3.77 -24.79
N GLY A 21 19.38 3.41 -23.60
CA GLY A 21 18.53 2.91 -22.50
C GLY A 21 18.09 3.93 -21.44
N SER A 22 18.64 5.15 -21.43
CA SER A 22 18.50 6.06 -20.27
C SER A 22 17.31 7.04 -20.36
N GLU A 23 16.75 7.27 -21.55
CA GLU A 23 15.57 8.14 -21.70
C GLU A 23 14.22 7.41 -21.53
N ALA A 24 14.19 6.08 -21.72
CA ALA A 24 12.95 5.29 -21.55
C ALA A 24 12.55 5.09 -20.07
N VAL A 25 13.49 5.20 -19.13
CA VAL A 25 13.22 5.02 -17.69
C VAL A 25 12.72 6.30 -17.01
N LYS A 26 12.80 7.46 -17.69
CA LYS A 26 12.50 8.77 -17.10
C LYS A 26 11.09 9.32 -17.35
N LYS A 27 10.14 8.51 -17.86
CA LYS A 27 8.82 9.00 -18.30
C LYS A 27 7.60 8.08 -18.06
N ARG A 28 7.62 7.18 -17.07
CA ARG A 28 6.33 6.74 -16.46
C ARG A 28 6.02 7.77 -15.37
N ALA A 29 5.29 8.83 -15.73
CA ALA A 29 4.62 9.65 -14.71
C ALA A 29 3.86 8.70 -13.79
N GLU A 30 3.94 8.86 -12.47
CA GLU A 30 3.16 8.06 -11.52
C GLU A 30 1.68 8.19 -11.88
N GLN A 31 1.17 7.22 -12.62
CA GLN A 31 -0.21 7.19 -13.06
C GLN A 31 -1.06 7.05 -11.80
N SER A 32 -2.05 7.93 -11.67
CA SER A 32 -2.92 7.99 -10.51
C SER A 32 -4.35 8.11 -10.97
N VAL A 33 -5.28 7.44 -10.29
CA VAL A 33 -6.70 7.59 -10.58
C VAL A 33 -7.23 8.88 -9.98
N ALA A 34 -8.33 9.38 -10.52
CA ALA A 34 -9.05 10.47 -9.87
C ALA A 34 -9.56 10.01 -8.48
N PHE A 35 -9.59 10.93 -7.50
CA PHE A 35 -9.92 10.56 -6.12
C PHE A 35 -11.32 9.95 -5.98
N HIS A 36 -12.28 10.41 -6.79
CA HIS A 36 -13.65 9.86 -6.80
C HIS A 36 -13.72 8.41 -7.32
N GLU A 37 -12.78 7.98 -8.17
CA GLU A 37 -12.74 6.59 -8.65
C GLU A 37 -12.38 5.60 -7.53
N LEU A 38 -11.74 6.05 -6.46
CA LEU A 38 -11.48 5.21 -5.29
C LEU A 38 -12.77 4.79 -4.57
N PHE A 39 -13.86 5.55 -4.74
CA PHE A 39 -15.19 5.26 -4.19
C PHE A 39 -16.08 4.47 -5.16
N SER A 40 -15.51 3.89 -6.23
CA SER A 40 -16.26 3.15 -7.25
C SER A 40 -16.98 1.90 -6.72
N PHE A 41 -16.59 1.40 -5.54
CA PHE A 41 -17.19 0.24 -4.89
C PHE A 41 -18.18 0.61 -3.76
N ALA A 42 -18.56 1.88 -3.64
CA ALA A 42 -19.50 2.34 -2.61
C ALA A 42 -20.95 1.95 -2.92
N ASP A 43 -21.58 1.21 -1.99
CA ASP A 43 -23.00 0.86 -2.04
C ASP A 43 -23.90 2.01 -1.49
N PRO A 44 -25.23 1.95 -1.64
CA PRO A 44 -26.13 2.97 -1.08
C PRO A 44 -25.99 3.16 0.43
N LEU A 45 -25.67 2.09 1.17
CA LEU A 45 -25.37 2.16 2.59
C LEU A 45 -24.05 2.89 2.88
N ASP A 46 -23.04 2.72 2.03
CA ASP A 46 -21.78 3.46 2.13
C ASP A 46 -22.00 4.96 1.88
N TRP A 47 -22.85 5.33 0.92
CA TRP A 47 -23.24 6.72 0.71
C TRP A 47 -23.94 7.33 1.93
N LEU A 48 -24.85 6.59 2.56
CA LEU A 48 -25.51 7.02 3.80
C LEU A 48 -24.48 7.23 4.93
N LEU A 49 -23.56 6.28 5.11
CA LEU A 49 -22.53 6.35 6.13
C LEU A 49 -21.55 7.49 5.88
N MET A 50 -21.10 7.70 4.64
CA MET A 50 -20.24 8.83 4.28
C MET A 50 -20.93 10.16 4.57
N ALA A 51 -22.22 10.28 4.28
CA ALA A 51 -22.99 11.48 4.60
C ALA A 51 -23.12 11.70 6.12
N ALA A 52 -23.46 10.65 6.87
CA ALA A 52 -23.57 10.71 8.33
C ALA A 52 -22.22 11.02 9.01
N GLY A 53 -21.15 10.36 8.58
CA GLY A 53 -19.78 10.58 9.04
C GLY A 53 -19.29 11.99 8.72
N SER A 54 -19.60 12.51 7.53
CA SER A 54 -19.29 13.90 7.17
C SER A 54 -20.04 14.91 8.04
N ALA A 55 -21.32 14.67 8.33
CA ALA A 55 -22.09 15.52 9.24
C ALA A 55 -21.51 15.48 10.67
N GLY A 56 -21.13 14.29 11.15
CA GLY A 56 -20.41 14.10 12.42
C GLY A 56 -19.11 14.89 12.46
N ALA A 57 -18.30 14.79 11.40
CA ALA A 57 -17.01 15.48 11.29
C ALA A 57 -17.16 17.01 11.35
N VAL A 58 -18.18 17.57 10.68
CA VAL A 58 -18.44 19.01 10.71
C VAL A 58 -18.83 19.48 12.12
N VAL A 59 -19.72 18.75 12.79
CA VAL A 59 -20.15 19.09 14.17
C VAL A 59 -18.98 18.94 15.15
N HIS A 60 -18.22 17.85 15.04
CA HIS A 60 -17.08 17.57 15.89
C HIS A 60 -15.97 18.61 15.71
N GLY A 61 -15.63 18.97 14.46
CA GLY A 61 -14.63 20.00 14.17
C GLY A 61 -15.04 21.39 14.65
N ALA A 62 -16.32 21.74 14.50
CA ALA A 62 -16.84 23.02 15.00
C ALA A 62 -16.86 23.13 16.53
N ALA A 63 -16.83 22.01 17.26
CA ALA A 63 -16.99 21.99 18.71
C ALA A 63 -15.90 22.75 19.46
N MET A 64 -14.64 22.73 19.00
CA MET A 64 -13.54 23.46 19.65
C MET A 64 -13.71 25.00 19.60
N PRO A 65 -14.00 25.62 18.44
CA PRO A 65 -14.38 27.03 18.38
C PRO A 65 -15.60 27.38 19.26
N PHE A 66 -16.61 26.52 19.33
CA PHE A 66 -17.76 26.71 20.24
C PHE A 66 -17.34 26.62 21.71
N PHE A 67 -16.44 25.70 22.06
CA PHE A 67 -15.87 25.60 23.41
C PHE A 67 -15.22 26.93 23.84
N PHE A 68 -14.43 27.57 22.96
CA PHE A 68 -13.81 28.86 23.29
C PHE A 68 -14.81 30.00 23.44
N LEU A 69 -15.94 29.95 22.74
CA LEU A 69 -17.01 30.93 22.90
C LEU A 69 -17.69 30.79 24.27
N LEU A 70 -18.06 29.55 24.66
CA LEU A 70 -18.62 29.27 25.98
C LEU A 70 -17.63 29.61 27.10
N PHE A 71 -16.35 29.31 26.90
CA PHE A 71 -15.31 29.64 27.86
C PHE A 71 -15.09 31.15 27.98
N GLY A 72 -15.15 31.89 26.88
CA GLY A 72 -15.10 33.35 26.90
C GLY A 72 -16.24 33.96 27.73
N GLU A 73 -17.47 33.45 27.57
CA GLU A 73 -18.60 33.90 28.38
C GLU A 73 -18.46 33.52 29.86
N LEU A 74 -17.92 32.34 30.16
CA LEU A 74 -17.57 31.95 31.53
C LEU A 74 -16.56 32.94 32.15
N VAL A 75 -15.50 33.30 31.42
CA VAL A 75 -14.49 34.29 31.86
C VAL A 75 -15.15 35.65 32.14
N ASN A 76 -16.06 36.07 31.27
CA ASN A 76 -16.83 37.30 31.48
C ASN A 76 -17.75 37.21 32.71
N GLY A 77 -18.33 36.04 32.98
CA GLY A 77 -19.13 35.77 34.18
C GLY A 77 -18.34 35.97 35.47
N PHE A 78 -17.09 35.49 35.51
CA PHE A 78 -16.17 35.76 36.63
C PHE A 78 -15.74 37.23 36.70
N GLY A 79 -15.38 37.83 35.56
CA GLY A 79 -14.87 39.20 35.50
C GLY A 79 -15.89 40.27 35.91
N LYS A 80 -17.15 40.14 35.47
CA LYS A 80 -18.21 41.15 35.72
C LYS A 80 -18.82 41.05 37.11
N ASN A 81 -18.79 39.88 37.75
CA ASN A 81 -19.51 39.61 39.00
C ASN A 81 -18.61 39.43 40.22
N GLN A 82 -17.38 39.98 40.21
CA GLN A 82 -16.40 39.81 41.30
C GLN A 82 -16.94 40.21 42.69
N HIS A 83 -17.84 41.18 42.75
CA HIS A 83 -18.45 41.66 44.01
C HIS A 83 -19.83 41.04 44.31
N HIS A 84 -20.37 40.22 43.41
CA HIS A 84 -21.70 39.62 43.54
C HIS A 84 -21.63 38.10 43.41
N LEU A 85 -21.18 37.42 44.48
CA LEU A 85 -20.95 35.97 44.51
C LEU A 85 -22.13 35.16 43.96
N ARG A 86 -23.37 35.49 44.31
CA ARG A 86 -24.55 34.73 43.89
C ARG A 86 -24.79 34.78 42.38
N ARG A 87 -24.63 35.95 41.76
CA ARG A 87 -24.73 36.10 40.30
C ARG A 87 -23.58 35.41 39.57
N MET A 88 -22.38 35.46 40.17
CA MET A 88 -21.22 34.74 39.65
C MET A 88 -21.48 33.22 39.65
N THR A 89 -21.97 32.65 40.75
CA THR A 89 -22.26 31.21 40.83
C THR A 89 -23.36 30.78 39.87
N ASP A 90 -24.38 31.61 39.63
CA ASP A 90 -25.47 31.30 38.71
C ASP A 90 -24.98 31.27 37.25
N GLU A 91 -24.21 32.28 36.81
CA GLU A 91 -23.61 32.31 35.46
C GLU A 91 -22.61 31.17 35.25
N VAL A 92 -21.74 30.91 36.23
CA VAL A 92 -20.77 29.79 36.17
C VAL A 92 -21.50 28.46 36.05
N SER A 93 -22.52 28.21 36.88
CA SER A 93 -23.29 26.96 36.85
C SER A 93 -23.98 26.75 35.49
N LYS A 94 -24.51 27.83 34.89
CA LYS A 94 -25.12 27.81 33.56
C LYS A 94 -24.12 27.39 32.48
N TYR A 95 -22.95 28.02 32.41
CA TYR A 95 -21.92 27.66 31.40
C TYR A 95 -21.26 26.30 31.67
N SER A 96 -21.10 25.90 32.94
CA SER A 96 -20.67 24.55 33.30
C SER A 96 -21.61 23.49 32.72
N LEU A 97 -22.92 23.71 32.80
CA LEU A 97 -23.92 22.81 32.24
C LEU A 97 -23.91 22.81 30.70
N TYR A 98 -23.63 23.94 30.06
CA TYR A 98 -23.39 24.00 28.61
C TYR A 98 -22.13 23.22 28.17
N PHE A 99 -21.07 23.16 28.98
CA PHE A 99 -19.93 22.29 28.69
C PHE A 99 -20.30 20.81 28.75
N VAL A 100 -21.19 20.41 29.67
CA VAL A 100 -21.70 19.02 29.72
C VAL A 100 -22.48 18.71 28.43
N TYR A 101 -23.37 19.60 28.00
CA TYR A 101 -24.11 19.41 26.74
C TYR A 101 -23.20 19.37 25.52
N LEU A 102 -22.20 20.26 25.44
CA LEU A 102 -21.20 20.23 24.38
C LEU A 102 -20.42 18.92 24.39
N GLY A 103 -20.03 18.42 25.57
CA GLY A 103 -19.33 17.13 25.71
C GLY A 103 -20.16 15.94 25.20
N LEU A 104 -21.47 15.92 25.48
CA LEU A 104 -22.38 14.90 24.96
C LEU A 104 -22.50 14.98 23.43
N VAL A 105 -22.61 16.19 22.89
CA VAL A 105 -22.64 16.41 21.42
C VAL A 105 -21.34 15.94 20.79
N VAL A 106 -20.18 16.31 21.36
CA VAL A 106 -18.86 15.88 20.88
C VAL A 106 -18.72 14.37 20.90
N CYS A 107 -19.15 13.72 21.98
CA CYS A 107 -19.09 12.26 22.12
C CYS A 107 -19.92 11.57 21.03
N ALA A 108 -21.15 12.04 20.78
CA ALA A 108 -22.00 11.49 19.74
C ALA A 108 -21.45 11.79 18.32
N SER A 109 -21.01 13.02 18.07
CA SER A 109 -20.52 13.43 16.75
C SER A 109 -19.17 12.79 16.39
N SER A 110 -18.26 12.64 17.35
CA SER A 110 -16.96 12.01 17.12
C SER A 110 -17.08 10.50 16.89
N TYR A 111 -17.98 9.84 17.62
CA TYR A 111 -18.32 8.45 17.35
C TYR A 111 -18.94 8.29 15.96
N LEU A 112 -19.89 9.15 15.59
CA LEU A 112 -20.51 9.13 14.26
C LEU A 112 -19.48 9.35 13.14
N GLU A 113 -18.59 10.34 13.31
CA GLU A 113 -17.48 10.62 12.38
C GLU A 113 -16.60 9.38 12.18
N ILE A 114 -15.98 8.89 13.26
CA ILE A 114 -14.96 7.84 13.17
C ILE A 114 -15.59 6.52 12.75
N ALA A 115 -16.70 6.12 13.39
CA ALA A 115 -17.34 4.84 13.11
C ALA A 115 -17.84 4.75 11.67
N CYS A 116 -18.49 5.80 11.15
CA CYS A 116 -19.03 5.75 9.79
C CYS A 116 -17.92 5.72 8.73
N TRP A 117 -16.89 6.58 8.85
CA TRP A 117 -15.78 6.63 7.91
C TRP A 117 -14.93 5.36 7.93
N MET A 118 -14.63 4.82 9.11
CA MET A 118 -13.89 3.56 9.22
C MET A 118 -14.69 2.38 8.67
N TYR A 119 -15.99 2.29 9.00
CA TYR A 119 -16.83 1.17 8.58
C TYR A 119 -17.05 1.16 7.05
N THR A 120 -17.27 2.32 6.42
CA THR A 120 -17.36 2.36 4.96
C THR A 120 -16.03 2.05 4.28
N GLY A 121 -14.90 2.51 4.85
CA GLY A 121 -13.57 2.21 4.31
C GLY A 121 -13.27 0.71 4.29
N GLU A 122 -13.58 0.01 5.39
CA GLU A 122 -13.42 -1.44 5.50
C GLU A 122 -14.31 -2.20 4.50
N ARG A 123 -15.57 -1.80 4.34
CA ARG A 123 -16.50 -2.46 3.41
C ARG A 123 -16.06 -2.32 1.96
N GLN A 124 -15.72 -1.10 1.53
CA GLN A 124 -15.30 -0.83 0.16
C GLN A 124 -13.97 -1.51 -0.16
N VAL A 125 -13.01 -1.51 0.77
CA VAL A 125 -11.72 -2.19 0.58
C VAL A 125 -11.86 -3.70 0.60
N GLY A 126 -12.76 -4.26 1.42
CA GLY A 126 -13.09 -5.68 1.38
C GLY A 126 -13.64 -6.11 0.01
N ALA A 127 -14.54 -5.31 -0.57
CA ALA A 127 -15.06 -5.53 -1.91
C ALA A 127 -13.97 -5.39 -2.99
N LEU A 128 -13.13 -4.36 -2.89
CA LEU A 128 -11.99 -4.13 -3.77
C LEU A 128 -11.00 -5.31 -3.73
N ARG A 129 -10.62 -5.77 -2.54
CA ARG A 129 -9.67 -6.89 -2.35
C ARG A 129 -10.21 -8.17 -2.98
N ARG A 130 -11.50 -8.47 -2.79
CA ARG A 130 -12.16 -9.62 -3.42
C ARG A 130 -12.15 -9.53 -4.94
N ARG A 131 -12.54 -8.38 -5.50
CA ARG A 131 -12.59 -8.14 -6.95
C ARG A 131 -11.21 -8.15 -7.59
N TYR A 132 -10.21 -7.60 -6.91
CA TYR A 132 -8.82 -7.65 -7.34
C TYR A 132 -8.31 -9.09 -7.42
N LEU A 133 -8.50 -9.88 -6.35
CA LEU A 133 -8.07 -11.28 -6.36
C LEU A 133 -8.82 -12.11 -7.42
N GLU A 134 -10.12 -11.88 -7.58
CA GLU A 134 -10.92 -12.48 -8.65
C GLU A 134 -10.40 -12.11 -10.04
N ALA A 135 -10.03 -10.84 -10.27
CA ALA A 135 -9.47 -10.39 -11.53
C ALA A 135 -8.09 -11.00 -11.81
N VAL A 136 -7.21 -11.03 -10.81
CA VAL A 136 -5.86 -11.63 -10.93
C VAL A 136 -5.95 -13.12 -11.26
N LEU A 137 -6.81 -13.89 -10.59
CA LEU A 137 -6.97 -15.32 -10.83
C LEU A 137 -7.62 -15.65 -12.19
N ARG A 138 -8.24 -14.66 -12.85
CA ARG A 138 -8.79 -14.78 -14.21
C ARG A 138 -7.79 -14.37 -15.30
N GLN A 139 -6.65 -13.77 -14.95
CA GLN A 139 -5.64 -13.41 -15.93
C GLN A 139 -4.97 -14.65 -16.53
N ASP A 140 -4.48 -14.50 -17.77
CA ASP A 140 -3.73 -15.54 -18.45
C ASP A 140 -2.32 -15.73 -17.86
N VAL A 141 -1.69 -16.87 -18.14
CA VAL A 141 -0.34 -17.18 -17.61
C VAL A 141 0.70 -16.18 -18.13
N GLY A 142 0.50 -15.64 -19.34
CA GLY A 142 1.34 -14.59 -19.91
C GLY A 142 1.45 -13.35 -19.02
N PHE A 143 0.35 -12.92 -18.40
CA PHE A 143 0.35 -11.80 -17.45
C PHE A 143 1.29 -12.03 -16.25
N PHE A 144 1.39 -13.26 -15.74
CA PHE A 144 2.28 -13.58 -14.62
C PHE A 144 3.76 -13.67 -15.04
N ASP A 145 4.02 -13.90 -16.32
CA ASP A 145 5.38 -13.88 -16.86
C ASP A 145 5.91 -12.47 -17.16
N THR A 146 5.02 -11.51 -17.47
CA THR A 146 5.38 -10.15 -17.88
C THR A 146 5.16 -9.10 -16.79
N ASP A 147 3.93 -9.01 -16.28
CA ASP A 147 3.44 -7.82 -15.59
C ASP A 147 3.28 -8.02 -14.08
N ALA A 148 2.99 -9.25 -13.64
CA ALA A 148 2.70 -9.54 -12.23
C ALA A 148 3.53 -10.70 -11.69
N ARG A 149 4.66 -10.38 -11.06
CA ARG A 149 5.36 -11.36 -10.24
C ARG A 149 4.49 -11.71 -9.03
N THR A 150 4.55 -12.97 -8.58
CA THR A 150 3.76 -13.44 -7.42
C THR A 150 3.92 -12.54 -6.19
N GLY A 151 5.14 -12.03 -5.94
CA GLY A 151 5.42 -11.09 -4.85
C GLY A 151 4.69 -9.73 -5.00
N ASP A 152 4.54 -9.23 -6.23
CA ASP A 152 3.86 -7.96 -6.50
C ASP A 152 2.36 -8.08 -6.26
N VAL A 153 1.75 -9.22 -6.60
CA VAL A 153 0.34 -9.52 -6.32
C VAL A 153 0.09 -9.57 -4.82
N VAL A 154 0.92 -10.30 -4.07
CA VAL A 154 0.81 -10.41 -2.61
C VAL A 154 0.97 -9.06 -1.93
N PHE A 155 1.93 -8.26 -2.40
CA PHE A 155 2.13 -6.90 -1.93
C PHE A 155 0.93 -6.01 -2.23
N SER A 156 0.33 -6.11 -3.42
CA SER A 156 -0.85 -5.32 -3.76
C SER A 156 -2.08 -5.70 -2.95
N VAL A 157 -2.31 -6.99 -2.69
CA VAL A 157 -3.40 -7.46 -1.82
C VAL A 157 -3.22 -6.97 -0.38
N SER A 158 -2.01 -7.03 0.17
CA SER A 158 -1.75 -6.77 1.58
C SER A 158 -1.48 -5.29 1.89
N THR A 159 -0.73 -4.60 1.03
CA THR A 159 -0.23 -3.24 1.28
C THR A 159 -1.00 -2.20 0.48
N ASP A 160 -1.14 -2.38 -0.84
CA ASP A 160 -1.80 -1.36 -1.69
C ASP A 160 -3.27 -1.19 -1.32
N THR A 161 -3.98 -2.28 -0.96
CA THR A 161 -5.35 -2.17 -0.47
C THR A 161 -5.48 -1.39 0.84
N LEU A 162 -4.50 -1.49 1.75
CA LEU A 162 -4.48 -0.71 2.99
C LEU A 162 -4.21 0.77 2.73
N LEU A 163 -3.38 1.10 1.74
CA LEU A 163 -3.15 2.49 1.33
C LEU A 163 -4.42 3.13 0.76
N VAL A 164 -5.20 2.36 -0.01
CA VAL A 164 -6.52 2.81 -0.48
C VAL A 164 -7.47 2.99 0.70
N GLN A 165 -7.49 2.03 1.64
CA GLN A 165 -8.33 2.10 2.85
C GLN A 165 -8.06 3.34 3.70
N ASP A 166 -6.78 3.63 3.98
CA ASP A 166 -6.39 4.82 4.73
C ASP A 166 -6.86 6.09 4.02
N ALA A 167 -6.74 6.13 2.69
CA ALA A 167 -7.13 7.29 1.88
C ALA A 167 -8.65 7.54 1.80
N ILE A 168 -9.49 6.49 1.76
CA ILE A 168 -10.96 6.63 1.63
C ILE A 168 -11.70 6.55 2.97
N GLY A 169 -11.05 6.10 4.03
CA GLY A 169 -11.62 5.94 5.37
C GLY A 169 -11.33 7.14 6.28
N GLU A 170 -10.56 6.89 7.35
CA GLU A 170 -10.30 7.85 8.43
C GLU A 170 -9.78 9.22 7.93
N LYS A 171 -8.89 9.23 6.92
CA LYS A 171 -8.25 10.48 6.46
C LYS A 171 -9.23 11.46 5.82
N VAL A 172 -10.32 10.98 5.23
CA VAL A 172 -11.38 11.85 4.69
C VAL A 172 -12.17 12.50 5.81
N GLY A 173 -12.54 11.73 6.84
CA GLY A 173 -13.18 12.24 8.05
C GLY A 173 -12.32 13.32 8.72
N ASN A 174 -11.06 13.00 8.98
CA ASN A 174 -10.10 13.95 9.56
C ASN A 174 -9.93 15.22 8.71
N PHE A 175 -9.88 15.09 7.38
CA PHE A 175 -9.77 16.23 6.47
C PHE A 175 -10.97 17.18 6.61
N ILE A 176 -12.20 16.63 6.60
CA ILE A 176 -13.44 17.38 6.77
C ILE A 176 -13.50 18.00 8.16
N HIS A 177 -13.16 17.25 9.20
CA HIS A 177 -13.11 17.72 10.59
C HIS A 177 -12.20 18.94 10.70
N TYR A 178 -10.94 18.84 10.28
CA TYR A 178 -9.98 19.94 10.39
C TYR A 178 -10.36 21.15 9.54
N LEU A 179 -10.99 20.92 8.38
CA LEU A 179 -11.52 22.00 7.57
C LEU A 179 -12.70 22.71 8.26
N ALA A 180 -13.59 21.96 8.91
CA ALA A 180 -14.68 22.51 9.71
C ALA A 180 -14.15 23.30 10.90
N THR A 181 -13.14 22.78 11.62
CA THR A 181 -12.47 23.51 12.72
C THR A 181 -11.83 24.80 12.25
N PHE A 182 -11.19 24.80 11.06
CA PHE A 182 -10.62 26.00 10.45
C PHE A 182 -11.70 27.05 10.14
N LEU A 183 -12.75 26.66 9.42
CA LEU A 183 -13.83 27.57 9.03
C LEU A 183 -14.58 28.11 10.25
N ALA A 184 -14.95 27.23 11.20
CA ALA A 184 -15.62 27.64 12.44
C ALA A 184 -14.70 28.52 13.30
N GLY A 185 -13.41 28.20 13.40
CA GLY A 185 -12.41 28.98 14.14
C GLY A 185 -12.23 30.39 13.58
N LEU A 186 -12.18 30.52 12.25
CA LEU A 186 -12.17 31.83 11.58
C LEU A 186 -13.46 32.60 11.85
N VAL A 187 -14.63 32.00 11.61
CA VAL A 187 -15.92 32.69 11.78
C VAL A 187 -16.10 33.16 13.23
N VAL A 188 -15.92 32.27 14.21
CA VAL A 188 -16.05 32.60 15.64
C VAL A 188 -15.01 33.64 16.05
N GLY A 189 -13.78 33.52 15.55
CA GLY A 189 -12.70 34.45 15.87
C GLY A 189 -12.97 35.88 15.37
N PHE A 190 -13.34 36.01 14.10
CA PHE A 190 -13.60 37.31 13.47
C PHE A 190 -14.88 37.98 14.00
N VAL A 191 -15.93 37.20 14.28
CA VAL A 191 -17.18 37.73 14.88
C VAL A 191 -16.94 38.23 16.30
N SER A 192 -16.09 37.56 17.09
CA SER A 192 -15.83 37.95 18.49
C SER A 192 -14.99 39.23 18.59
N ALA A 193 -13.81 39.24 17.97
CA ALA A 193 -12.94 40.42 17.92
C ALA A 193 -12.00 40.37 16.71
N TRP A 194 -12.46 40.90 15.57
CA TRP A 194 -11.74 40.86 14.29
C TRP A 194 -10.30 41.39 14.34
N ARG A 195 -10.03 42.44 15.14
CA ARG A 195 -8.68 43.03 15.27
C ARG A 195 -7.70 42.07 15.95
N LEU A 196 -8.16 41.36 16.98
CA LEU A 196 -7.35 40.37 17.70
C LEU A 196 -7.20 39.09 16.89
N ALA A 197 -8.27 38.62 16.24
CA ALA A 197 -8.20 37.47 15.35
C ALA A 197 -7.20 37.70 14.20
N LEU A 198 -7.20 38.88 13.59
CA LEU A 198 -6.25 39.24 12.53
C LEU A 198 -4.80 39.25 13.05
N LEU A 199 -4.56 39.81 14.24
CA LEU A 199 -3.24 39.79 14.87
C LEU A 199 -2.76 38.37 15.17
N SER A 200 -3.65 37.51 15.66
CA SER A 200 -3.37 36.09 15.92
C SER A 200 -3.02 35.33 14.65
N ILE A 201 -3.63 35.66 13.51
CA ILE A 201 -3.27 35.07 12.20
C ILE A 201 -1.94 35.62 11.70
N ALA A 202 -1.67 36.92 11.89
CA ALA A 202 -0.47 37.59 11.39
C ALA A 202 0.84 37.04 11.98
N VAL A 203 0.80 36.47 13.19
CA VAL A 203 1.98 35.85 13.82
C VAL A 203 2.27 34.43 13.30
N ILE A 204 1.27 33.74 12.73
CA ILE A 204 1.41 32.35 12.26
C ILE A 204 2.48 32.21 11.15
N PRO A 205 2.52 33.07 10.11
CA PRO A 205 3.57 33.00 9.08
C PRO A 205 4.99 33.09 9.65
N GLY A 206 5.21 33.87 10.70
CA GLY A 206 6.52 33.97 11.36
C GLY A 206 6.95 32.67 12.02
N ILE A 207 6.01 32.01 12.73
CA ILE A 207 6.24 30.69 13.35
C ILE A 207 6.45 29.63 12.26
N ALA A 208 5.63 29.65 11.21
CA ALA A 208 5.70 28.71 10.10
C ALA A 208 7.01 28.85 9.32
N PHE A 209 7.51 30.07 9.11
CA PHE A 209 8.80 30.32 8.47
C PHE A 209 9.96 29.75 9.29
N ALA A 210 9.99 29.99 10.61
CA ALA A 210 11.01 29.45 11.49
C ALA A 210 10.97 27.91 11.54
N GLY A 211 9.78 27.33 11.69
CA GLY A 211 9.58 25.89 11.67
C GLY A 211 9.92 25.25 10.31
N GLY A 212 9.59 25.92 9.21
CA GLY A 212 9.88 25.47 7.85
C GLY A 212 11.37 25.48 7.52
N LEU A 213 12.09 26.53 7.92
CA LEU A 213 13.55 26.61 7.79
C LEU A 213 14.24 25.51 8.61
N TYR A 214 13.76 25.27 9.83
CA TYR A 214 14.21 24.15 10.66
C TYR A 214 13.95 22.81 9.98
N ALA A 215 12.73 22.55 9.50
CA ALA A 215 12.38 21.30 8.83
C ALA A 215 13.26 21.05 7.61
N TYR A 216 13.44 22.05 6.74
CA TYR A 216 14.29 21.96 5.55
C TYR A 216 15.74 21.61 5.88
N THR A 217 16.34 22.30 6.85
CA THR A 217 17.73 22.05 7.25
C THR A 217 17.90 20.67 7.89
N LEU A 218 16.95 20.24 8.73
CA LEU A 218 16.99 18.93 9.36
C LEU A 218 16.84 17.81 8.33
N THR A 219 15.86 17.89 7.42
CA THR A 219 15.63 16.87 6.39
C THR A 219 16.87 16.67 5.52
N GLY A 220 17.55 17.76 5.12
CA GLY A 220 18.81 17.67 4.37
C GLY A 220 19.95 17.01 5.14
N LEU A 221 20.10 17.30 6.44
CA LEU A 221 21.13 16.69 7.28
C LEU A 221 20.83 15.22 7.59
N THR A 222 19.58 14.88 7.88
CA THR A 222 19.14 13.51 8.13
C THR A 222 19.29 12.64 6.89
N SER A 223 19.01 13.16 5.69
CA SER A 223 19.26 12.45 4.43
C SER A 223 20.74 12.08 4.29
N LYS A 224 21.64 13.06 4.44
CA LYS A 224 23.10 12.82 4.37
C LYS A 224 23.58 11.85 5.45
N SER A 225 23.01 11.93 6.65
CA SER A 225 23.31 11.00 7.75
C SER A 225 22.88 9.57 7.40
N ARG A 226 21.73 9.40 6.74
CA ARG A 226 21.23 8.11 6.28
C ARG A 226 22.15 7.50 5.21
N ASP A 227 22.61 8.31 4.26
CA ASP A 227 23.55 7.85 3.21
C ASP A 227 24.89 7.40 3.80
N SER A 228 25.42 8.19 4.75
CA SER A 228 26.64 7.83 5.50
C SER A 228 26.47 6.54 6.30
N TYR A 229 25.30 6.35 6.93
CA TYR A 229 25.00 5.13 7.66
C TYR A 229 24.86 3.91 6.75
N ALA A 230 24.28 4.07 5.55
CA ALA A 230 24.20 3.02 4.55
C ALA A 230 25.59 2.54 4.11
N ASN A 231 26.55 3.46 3.92
CA ASN A 231 27.93 3.10 3.60
C ASN A 231 28.60 2.27 4.71
N ALA A 232 28.38 2.61 5.99
CA ALA A 232 28.85 1.79 7.10
C ALA A 232 28.14 0.41 7.12
N GLY A 233 26.85 0.38 6.78
CA GLY A 233 26.07 -0.84 6.63
C GLY A 233 26.65 -1.80 5.58
N ILE A 234 27.07 -1.29 4.42
CA ILE A 234 27.72 -2.09 3.36
C ILE A 234 28.99 -2.79 3.89
N ILE A 235 29.81 -2.08 4.68
CA ILE A 235 31.04 -2.66 5.25
C ILE A 235 30.71 -3.79 6.22
N ALA A 236 29.71 -3.60 7.09
CA ALA A 236 29.28 -4.64 8.01
C ALA A 236 28.67 -5.84 7.27
N GLU A 237 27.85 -5.59 6.26
CA GLU A 237 27.26 -6.62 5.41
C GLU A 237 28.33 -7.47 4.72
N GLN A 238 29.34 -6.83 4.10
CA GLN A 238 30.47 -7.52 3.47
C GLN A 238 31.24 -8.39 4.46
N ALA A 239 31.52 -7.87 5.66
CA ALA A 239 32.24 -8.61 6.70
C ALA A 239 31.47 -9.84 7.19
N ILE A 240 30.15 -9.72 7.36
CA ILE A 240 29.28 -10.82 7.81
C ILE A 240 29.07 -11.84 6.68
N ALA A 241 28.80 -11.37 5.46
CA ALA A 241 28.63 -12.24 4.29
C ALA A 241 29.88 -13.09 4.02
N GLN A 242 31.06 -12.53 4.28
CA GLN A 242 32.36 -13.19 4.12
C GLN A 242 33.01 -13.58 5.46
N VAL A 243 32.20 -13.91 6.48
CA VAL A 243 32.70 -14.17 7.84
C VAL A 243 33.75 -15.28 7.90
N ARG A 244 33.63 -16.32 7.07
CA ARG A 244 34.63 -17.41 6.98
C ARG A 244 36.00 -16.88 6.54
N THR A 245 36.03 -15.95 5.59
CA THR A 245 37.24 -15.29 5.09
C THR A 245 37.82 -14.36 6.14
N VAL A 246 36.98 -13.61 6.86
CA VAL A 246 37.44 -12.75 7.96
C VAL A 246 38.13 -13.58 9.04
N TYR A 247 37.56 -14.71 9.45
CA TYR A 247 38.15 -15.60 10.45
C TYR A 247 39.41 -16.32 9.95
N SER A 248 39.44 -16.76 8.68
CA SER A 248 40.62 -17.46 8.14
C SER A 248 41.88 -16.60 8.09
N TYR A 249 41.71 -15.27 7.97
CA TYR A 249 42.81 -14.31 7.96
C TYR A 249 42.98 -13.56 9.31
N VAL A 250 42.23 -13.93 10.35
CA VAL A 250 42.22 -13.25 11.67
C VAL A 250 42.03 -11.74 11.50
N GLY A 251 41.07 -11.36 10.65
CA GLY A 251 40.81 -10.00 10.19
C GLY A 251 39.77 -9.22 11.00
N GLU A 252 39.29 -9.74 12.14
CA GLU A 252 38.19 -9.18 12.92
C GLU A 252 38.45 -7.74 13.35
N SER A 253 39.65 -7.47 13.88
CA SER A 253 40.06 -6.12 14.29
C SER A 253 40.11 -5.14 13.12
N LYS A 254 40.49 -5.61 11.93
CA LYS A 254 40.53 -4.76 10.72
C LYS A 254 39.12 -4.39 10.27
N ALA A 255 38.21 -5.37 10.24
CA ALA A 255 36.80 -5.13 9.90
C ALA A 255 36.13 -4.17 10.90
N LEU A 256 36.38 -4.35 12.21
CA LEU A 256 35.89 -3.46 13.26
C LEU A 256 36.42 -2.03 13.11
N ASN A 257 37.72 -1.87 12.81
CA ASN A 257 38.33 -0.55 12.61
C ASN A 257 37.75 0.16 11.38
N SER A 258 37.60 -0.55 10.26
CA SER A 258 36.99 0.02 9.04
C SER A 258 35.53 0.44 9.27
N TYR A 259 34.76 -0.35 10.02
CA TYR A 259 33.39 0.04 10.41
C TYR A 259 33.37 1.25 11.34
N SER A 260 34.26 1.27 12.34
CA SER A 260 34.41 2.39 13.27
C SER A 260 34.74 3.70 12.53
N GLU A 261 35.68 3.65 11.58
CA GLU A 261 36.07 4.79 10.75
C GLU A 261 34.91 5.29 9.88
N ALA A 262 34.16 4.38 9.26
CA ALA A 262 32.98 4.74 8.46
C ALA A 262 31.91 5.45 9.29
N ILE A 263 31.67 4.98 10.53
CA ILE A 263 30.70 5.59 11.46
C ILE A 263 31.11 6.97 11.96
N GLN A 264 32.41 7.30 12.02
CA GLN A 264 32.85 8.64 12.46
C GLN A 264 32.25 9.76 11.59
N SER A 265 32.07 9.51 10.29
CA SER A 265 31.40 10.44 9.38
C SER A 265 29.93 10.66 9.76
N THR A 266 29.23 9.58 10.12
CA THR A 266 27.83 9.63 10.60
C THR A 266 27.73 10.39 11.91
N LEU A 267 28.64 10.15 12.86
CA LEU A 267 28.67 10.86 14.14
C LEU A 267 28.82 12.38 13.95
N LYS A 268 29.72 12.82 13.07
CA LYS A 268 29.90 14.25 12.75
C LYS A 268 28.64 14.89 12.15
N LEU A 269 27.92 14.17 11.28
CA LEU A 269 26.63 14.60 10.75
C LEU A 269 25.55 14.63 11.84
N GLY A 270 25.55 13.65 12.73
CA GLY A 270 24.69 13.57 13.90
C GLY A 270 24.85 14.77 14.83
N TYR A 271 26.09 15.19 15.13
CA TYR A 271 26.33 16.39 15.94
C TYR A 271 25.79 17.66 15.26
N LYS A 272 26.00 17.82 13.95
CA LYS A 272 25.45 18.96 13.19
C LYS A 272 23.92 18.94 13.19
N ALA A 273 23.31 17.78 12.98
CA ALA A 273 21.86 17.61 13.02
C ALA A 273 21.30 17.89 14.42
N GLY A 274 21.98 17.43 15.48
CA GLY A 274 21.62 17.71 16.87
C GLY A 274 21.64 19.20 17.19
N MET A 275 22.69 19.91 16.77
CA MET A 275 22.78 21.36 16.95
C MET A 275 21.72 22.11 16.15
N ALA A 276 21.52 21.75 14.87
CA ALA A 276 20.46 22.32 14.04
C ALA A 276 19.07 22.07 14.64
N LYS A 277 18.84 20.88 15.23
CA LYS A 277 17.61 20.56 15.95
C LYS A 277 17.42 21.41 17.20
N GLY A 278 18.44 21.51 18.05
CA GLY A 278 18.38 22.31 19.26
C GLY A 278 18.08 23.79 18.96
N LEU A 279 18.82 24.38 18.03
CA LEU A 279 18.63 25.77 17.62
C LEU A 279 17.29 25.98 16.90
N GLY A 280 16.94 25.11 15.96
CA GLY A 280 15.71 25.23 15.17
C GLY A 280 14.44 25.12 16.03
N ILE A 281 14.40 24.13 16.92
CA ILE A 281 13.29 23.97 17.88
C ILE A 281 13.26 25.17 18.84
N GLY A 282 14.41 25.57 19.40
CA GLY A 282 14.51 26.70 20.31
C GLY A 282 14.04 28.02 19.69
N CYS A 283 14.47 28.34 18.47
CA CYS A 283 14.02 29.52 17.72
C CYS A 283 12.51 29.48 17.42
N THR A 284 11.98 28.32 17.01
CA THR A 284 10.55 28.16 16.71
C THR A 284 9.68 28.41 17.95
N TYR A 285 10.02 27.79 19.08
CA TYR A 285 9.32 28.03 20.35
C TYR A 285 9.53 29.44 20.88
N GLY A 286 10.73 30.01 20.72
CA GLY A 286 11.01 31.40 21.10
C GLY A 286 10.12 32.39 20.35
N ILE A 287 10.01 32.26 19.03
CA ILE A 287 9.12 33.09 18.19
C ILE A 287 7.66 32.87 18.58
N ALA A 288 7.24 31.63 18.86
CA ALA A 288 5.90 31.35 19.35
C ALA A 288 5.63 32.10 20.67
N CYS A 289 6.49 31.97 21.69
CA CYS A 289 6.34 32.67 22.97
C CYS A 289 6.29 34.20 22.81
N MET A 290 7.15 34.78 21.97
CA MET A 290 7.12 36.21 21.66
C MET A 290 5.80 36.63 21.00
N SER A 291 5.27 35.77 20.12
CA SER A 291 3.98 35.99 19.47
C SER A 291 2.82 35.97 20.46
N TRP A 292 2.81 35.02 21.40
CA TRP A 292 1.83 34.96 22.49
C TRP A 292 1.89 36.23 23.36
N ALA A 293 3.09 36.67 23.73
CA ALA A 293 3.28 37.89 24.50
C ALA A 293 2.74 39.13 23.77
N LEU A 294 3.01 39.25 22.47
CA LEU A 294 2.49 40.33 21.62
C LEU A 294 0.97 40.35 21.57
N VAL A 295 0.35 39.19 21.30
CA VAL A 295 -1.11 39.04 21.19
C VAL A 295 -1.79 39.39 22.52
N PHE A 296 -1.29 38.88 23.65
CA PHE A 296 -1.86 39.19 24.96
C PHE A 296 -1.66 40.65 25.37
N TRP A 297 -0.50 41.24 25.06
CA TRP A 297 -0.26 42.65 25.33
C TRP A 297 -1.26 43.54 24.58
N TYR A 298 -1.46 43.30 23.28
CA TYR A 298 -2.46 44.02 22.49
C TYR A 298 -3.89 43.76 22.97
N ALA A 299 -4.22 42.53 23.37
CA ALA A 299 -5.51 42.22 23.98
C ALA A 299 -5.75 43.09 25.23
N GLY A 300 -4.75 43.22 26.11
CA GLY A 300 -4.84 44.11 27.28
C GLY A 300 -5.04 45.59 26.92
N VAL A 301 -4.46 46.07 25.80
CA VAL A 301 -4.70 47.44 25.31
C VAL A 301 -6.14 47.60 24.81
N PHE A 302 -6.68 46.64 24.06
CA PHE A 302 -8.07 46.70 23.57
C PHE A 302 -9.10 46.57 24.69
N ILE A 303 -8.80 45.78 25.73
CA ILE A 303 -9.65 45.65 26.91
C ILE A 303 -9.64 46.95 27.72
N ARG A 304 -8.48 47.55 27.98
CA ARG A 304 -8.37 48.83 28.72
C ARG A 304 -9.00 50.02 27.98
N SER A 305 -8.99 50.00 26.65
CA SER A 305 -9.64 51.04 25.83
C SER A 305 -11.15 50.83 25.67
N GLY A 306 -11.74 49.80 26.29
CA GLY A 306 -13.17 49.52 26.25
C GLY A 306 -13.69 49.00 24.91
N GLN A 307 -12.80 48.61 23.99
CA GLN A 307 -13.17 48.16 22.64
C GLN A 307 -13.58 46.67 22.60
N THR A 308 -13.13 45.87 23.57
CA THR A 308 -13.48 44.45 23.73
C THR A 308 -13.55 44.08 25.21
N ASP A 309 -14.23 42.97 25.54
CA ASP A 309 -14.15 42.33 26.85
C ASP A 309 -13.12 41.19 26.85
N GLY A 310 -12.75 40.73 28.05
CA GLY A 310 -11.73 39.69 28.23
C GLY A 310 -12.16 38.33 27.66
N GLY A 311 -13.45 38.00 27.76
CA GLY A 311 -14.01 36.78 27.17
C GLY A 311 -13.93 36.75 25.66
N LYS A 312 -14.39 37.81 24.98
CA LYS A 312 -14.33 37.96 23.52
C LYS A 312 -12.90 38.00 23.01
N ALA A 313 -11.99 38.63 23.75
CA ALA A 313 -10.57 38.62 23.43
C ALA A 313 -10.01 37.19 23.47
N PHE A 314 -10.31 36.44 24.54
CA PHE A 314 -9.93 35.03 24.66
C PHE A 314 -10.50 34.19 23.51
N THR A 315 -11.81 34.27 23.25
CA THR A 315 -12.48 33.54 22.17
C THR A 315 -11.85 33.86 20.82
N ALA A 316 -11.59 35.13 20.52
CA ALA A 316 -11.00 35.55 19.26
C ALA A 316 -9.60 34.99 19.04
N ILE A 317 -8.74 35.05 20.06
CA ILE A 317 -7.35 34.61 19.99
C ILE A 317 -7.28 33.09 19.81
N PHE A 318 -7.94 32.33 20.68
CA PHE A 318 -7.83 30.86 20.67
C PHE A 318 -8.55 30.22 19.47
N SER A 319 -9.73 30.73 19.07
CA SER A 319 -10.41 30.22 17.88
C SER A 319 -9.62 30.49 16.59
N ALA A 320 -8.96 31.65 16.46
CA ALA A 320 -8.11 31.95 15.31
C ALA A 320 -6.86 31.05 15.26
N ILE A 321 -6.20 30.82 16.39
CA ILE A 321 -5.00 29.96 16.48
C ILE A 321 -5.36 28.50 16.16
N VAL A 322 -6.38 27.94 16.83
CA VAL A 322 -6.80 26.55 16.60
C VAL A 322 -7.31 26.36 15.18
N GLY A 323 -8.04 27.33 14.63
CA GLY A 323 -8.46 27.30 13.23
C GLY A 323 -7.25 27.22 12.30
N GLY A 324 -6.26 28.11 12.47
CA GLY A 324 -5.04 28.12 11.65
C GLY A 324 -4.21 26.83 11.76
N LEU A 325 -4.06 26.27 12.96
CA LEU A 325 -3.37 24.98 13.16
C LEU A 325 -4.12 23.82 12.49
N SER A 326 -5.45 23.82 12.58
CA SER A 326 -6.30 22.78 11.96
C SER A 326 -6.14 22.77 10.44
N LEU A 327 -6.02 23.93 9.80
CA LEU A 327 -5.76 23.99 8.36
C LEU A 327 -4.45 23.25 7.98
N GLY A 328 -3.39 23.41 8.79
CA GLY A 328 -2.13 22.68 8.60
C GLY A 328 -2.29 21.16 8.73
N GLN A 329 -3.07 20.71 9.73
CA GLN A 329 -3.38 19.29 9.92
C GLN A 329 -4.23 18.73 8.77
N SER A 330 -5.17 19.51 8.24
CA SER A 330 -5.98 19.14 7.07
C SER A 330 -5.08 18.82 5.86
N PHE A 331 -4.10 19.68 5.56
CA PHE A 331 -3.16 19.45 4.46
C PHE A 331 -2.28 18.21 4.62
N SER A 332 -1.96 17.81 5.85
CA SER A 332 -1.18 16.58 6.08
C SER A 332 -1.88 15.31 5.58
N ASN A 333 -3.23 15.30 5.55
CA ASN A 333 -4.02 14.18 5.05
C ASN A 333 -3.94 14.04 3.51
N LEU A 334 -3.61 15.10 2.77
CA LEU A 334 -3.46 15.03 1.31
C LEU A 334 -2.36 14.06 0.87
N GLY A 335 -1.34 13.86 1.71
CA GLY A 335 -0.29 12.87 1.45
C GLY A 335 -0.84 11.43 1.40
N ALA A 336 -1.79 11.10 2.27
CA ALA A 336 -2.48 9.81 2.25
C ALA A 336 -3.36 9.68 1.00
N PHE A 337 -4.10 10.73 0.64
CA PHE A 337 -4.89 10.73 -0.60
C PHE A 337 -4.03 10.52 -1.84
N SER A 338 -2.85 11.13 -1.91
CA SER A 338 -1.92 10.93 -3.02
C SER A 338 -1.46 9.48 -3.12
N LYS A 339 -1.05 8.88 -1.99
CA LYS A 339 -0.62 7.46 -1.95
C LYS A 339 -1.76 6.52 -2.33
N GLY A 340 -2.96 6.76 -1.80
CA GLY A 340 -4.16 5.98 -2.12
C GLY A 340 -4.54 6.04 -3.61
N LYS A 341 -4.42 7.20 -4.27
CA LYS A 341 -4.68 7.31 -5.71
C LYS A 341 -3.67 6.53 -6.57
N ILE A 342 -2.40 6.48 -6.17
CA ILE A 342 -1.37 5.72 -6.91
C ILE A 342 -1.59 4.22 -6.71
N ALA A 343 -1.80 3.79 -5.46
CA ALA A 343 -2.13 2.39 -5.15
C ALA A 343 -3.42 1.94 -5.84
N GLY A 344 -4.47 2.77 -5.79
CA GLY A 344 -5.74 2.52 -6.43
C GLY A 344 -5.65 2.42 -7.96
N TYR A 345 -4.75 3.18 -8.60
CA TYR A 345 -4.51 3.05 -10.05
C TYR A 345 -4.01 1.65 -10.41
N LYS A 346 -2.97 1.17 -9.73
CA LYS A 346 -2.41 -0.17 -9.97
C LYS A 346 -3.47 -1.26 -9.78
N LEU A 347 -4.26 -1.17 -8.71
CA LEU A 347 -5.32 -2.15 -8.43
C LEU A 347 -6.44 -2.11 -9.48
N LEU A 348 -6.92 -0.91 -9.83
CA LEU A 348 -8.01 -0.73 -10.80
C LEU A 348 -7.57 -1.08 -12.23
N GLU A 349 -6.30 -0.89 -12.58
CA GLU A 349 -5.73 -1.27 -13.87
C GLU A 349 -5.86 -2.79 -14.07
N VAL A 350 -5.43 -3.58 -13.09
CA VAL A 350 -5.55 -5.06 -13.13
C VAL A 350 -7.01 -5.51 -13.12
N ILE A 351 -7.89 -4.83 -12.37
CA ILE A 351 -9.33 -5.15 -12.35
C ILE A 351 -10.00 -4.86 -13.71
N ARG A 352 -9.58 -3.80 -14.39
CA ARG A 352 -10.13 -3.39 -15.70
C ARG A 352 -9.51 -4.18 -16.85
N GLN A 353 -8.32 -4.74 -16.65
CA GLN A 353 -7.63 -5.55 -17.64
C GLN A 353 -8.44 -6.81 -17.98
N ARG A 354 -8.76 -6.98 -19.25
CA ARG A 354 -9.40 -8.20 -19.74
C ARG A 354 -8.31 -9.20 -20.17
N PRO A 355 -8.40 -10.47 -19.72
CA PRO A 355 -7.49 -11.53 -20.17
C PRO A 355 -7.64 -11.75 -21.68
N THR A 356 -6.56 -12.19 -22.31
CA THR A 356 -6.52 -12.40 -23.77
C THR A 356 -7.19 -13.73 -24.15
N ILE A 357 -7.00 -14.76 -23.33
CA ILE A 357 -7.40 -16.14 -23.63
C ILE A 357 -8.83 -16.46 -23.13
N VAL A 358 -9.28 -15.84 -22.02
CA VAL A 358 -10.51 -16.26 -21.31
C VAL A 358 -11.43 -15.10 -21.01
N GLN A 359 -12.41 -14.81 -21.87
CA GLN A 359 -13.41 -13.78 -21.56
C GLN A 359 -14.58 -14.30 -20.71
N ASP A 360 -15.00 -15.56 -20.90
CA ASP A 360 -16.03 -16.20 -20.09
C ASP A 360 -15.82 -17.71 -19.97
N SER A 361 -16.23 -18.29 -18.84
CA SER A 361 -15.95 -19.70 -18.51
C SER A 361 -16.76 -20.70 -19.35
N THR A 362 -17.87 -20.24 -19.94
CA THR A 362 -18.81 -21.00 -20.76
C THR A 362 -18.68 -20.73 -22.25
N ASP A 363 -17.76 -19.85 -22.64
CA ASP A 363 -17.55 -19.53 -24.06
C ASP A 363 -16.75 -20.63 -24.75
N GLY A 364 -17.18 -21.03 -25.94
CA GLY A 364 -16.61 -22.14 -26.70
C GLY A 364 -17.52 -23.36 -26.84
N ARG A 365 -17.06 -24.33 -27.65
CA ARG A 365 -17.76 -25.59 -27.91
C ARG A 365 -17.22 -26.70 -27.00
N CYS A 366 -18.08 -27.64 -26.62
CA CYS A 366 -17.68 -28.92 -26.02
C CYS A 366 -17.88 -30.01 -27.07
N LEU A 367 -16.93 -30.94 -27.16
CA LEU A 367 -17.10 -32.11 -28.01
C LEU A 367 -17.90 -33.17 -27.24
N ASP A 368 -18.81 -33.86 -27.92
CA ASP A 368 -19.61 -34.93 -27.32
C ASP A 368 -18.75 -36.16 -27.01
N GLU A 369 -17.76 -36.44 -27.87
CA GLU A 369 -16.80 -37.54 -27.71
C GLU A 369 -15.37 -37.03 -27.96
N VAL A 370 -14.43 -37.51 -27.14
CA VAL A 370 -12.99 -37.20 -27.25
C VAL A 370 -12.25 -38.50 -27.52
N HIS A 371 -11.65 -38.62 -28.70
CA HIS A 371 -10.78 -39.73 -29.04
C HIS A 371 -9.33 -39.47 -28.60
N GLY A 372 -8.91 -38.20 -28.55
CA GLY A 372 -7.61 -37.80 -28.04
C GLY A 372 -6.52 -37.68 -29.10
N ASN A 373 -6.87 -37.35 -30.36
CA ASN A 373 -5.89 -37.00 -31.38
C ASN A 373 -5.45 -35.54 -31.21
N ILE A 374 -4.15 -35.28 -31.10
CA ILE A 374 -3.61 -33.92 -30.97
C ILE A 374 -2.72 -33.62 -32.17
N GLU A 375 -2.97 -32.50 -32.85
CA GLU A 375 -2.23 -32.10 -34.04
C GLU A 375 -1.75 -30.64 -33.94
N PHE A 376 -0.46 -30.42 -34.15
CA PHE A 376 0.16 -29.11 -34.35
C PHE A 376 0.30 -28.89 -35.86
N LYS A 377 -0.25 -27.78 -36.37
CA LYS A 377 -0.12 -27.37 -37.78
C LYS A 377 0.62 -26.05 -37.89
N GLU A 378 1.85 -26.13 -38.41
CA GLU A 378 2.68 -24.96 -38.77
C GLU A 378 2.77 -23.93 -37.63
N VAL A 379 2.96 -24.43 -36.41
CA VAL A 379 2.91 -23.61 -35.20
C VAL A 379 4.19 -22.81 -35.05
N SER A 380 4.03 -21.49 -34.94
CA SER A 380 5.09 -20.55 -34.63
C SER A 380 4.76 -19.84 -33.32
N PHE A 381 5.70 -19.88 -32.36
CA PHE A 381 5.45 -19.42 -30.99
C PHE A 381 6.68 -18.75 -30.33
N SER A 382 6.44 -17.64 -29.64
CA SER A 382 7.35 -17.01 -28.69
C SER A 382 6.63 -16.69 -27.36
N TYR A 383 7.36 -16.77 -26.25
CA TYR A 383 6.80 -16.42 -24.94
C TYR A 383 6.62 -14.90 -24.82
N PRO A 384 5.54 -14.39 -24.19
CA PRO A 384 5.30 -12.96 -24.01
C PRO A 384 6.43 -12.23 -23.28
N SER A 385 7.11 -12.90 -22.34
CA SER A 385 8.26 -12.35 -21.62
C SER A 385 9.51 -12.15 -22.48
N ARG A 386 9.62 -12.82 -23.63
CA ARG A 386 10.74 -12.73 -24.58
C ARG A 386 10.22 -12.86 -26.03
N PRO A 387 9.51 -11.83 -26.54
CA PRO A 387 8.85 -11.91 -27.84
C PRO A 387 9.84 -12.07 -29.00
N ASP A 388 11.07 -11.57 -28.86
CA ASP A 388 12.13 -11.61 -29.87
C ASP A 388 12.74 -13.01 -30.07
N VAL A 389 12.47 -13.96 -29.16
CA VAL A 389 13.03 -15.31 -29.20
C VAL A 389 11.94 -16.31 -29.59
N MET A 390 11.94 -16.70 -30.86
CA MET A 390 11.05 -17.74 -31.39
C MET A 390 11.48 -19.12 -30.89
N VAL A 391 10.59 -19.81 -30.19
CA VAL A 391 10.79 -21.19 -29.71
C VAL A 391 10.45 -22.19 -30.81
N PHE A 392 9.31 -21.99 -31.48
CA PHE A 392 8.88 -22.81 -32.61
C PHE A 392 8.81 -21.98 -33.89
N ARG A 393 9.20 -22.58 -35.01
CA ARG A 393 9.10 -22.03 -36.37
C ARG A 393 8.49 -23.10 -37.25
N ASP A 394 7.25 -22.88 -37.68
CA ASP A 394 6.47 -23.78 -38.55
C ASP A 394 6.45 -25.24 -38.05
N PHE A 395 6.26 -25.41 -36.74
CA PHE A 395 6.30 -26.71 -36.08
C PHE A 395 5.03 -27.52 -36.34
N SER A 396 5.18 -28.72 -36.90
CA SER A 396 4.08 -29.64 -37.17
C SER A 396 4.36 -31.00 -36.52
N LEU A 397 3.39 -31.51 -35.76
CA LEU A 397 3.49 -32.78 -35.03
C LEU A 397 2.11 -33.39 -34.81
N PHE A 398 2.01 -34.71 -34.94
CA PHE A 398 0.76 -35.44 -34.74
C PHE A 398 0.91 -36.52 -33.65
N PHE A 399 -0.01 -36.50 -32.68
CA PHE A 399 -0.12 -37.47 -31.61
C PHE A 399 -1.41 -38.30 -31.82
N PRO A 400 -1.29 -39.59 -32.19
CA PRO A 400 -2.46 -40.44 -32.40
C PRO A 400 -3.11 -40.86 -31.08
N ALA A 401 -4.43 -40.93 -31.08
CA ALA A 401 -5.25 -41.42 -29.97
C ALA A 401 -4.79 -42.80 -29.45
N GLY A 402 -4.81 -42.96 -28.13
CA GLY A 402 -4.53 -44.23 -27.45
C GLY A 402 -3.07 -44.70 -27.45
N LYS A 403 -2.12 -43.87 -27.93
CA LYS A 403 -0.69 -44.19 -27.89
C LYS A 403 0.08 -43.28 -26.95
N THR A 404 1.05 -43.85 -26.24
CA THR A 404 2.04 -43.08 -25.48
C THR A 404 3.11 -42.55 -26.44
N ALA A 405 3.26 -41.23 -26.49
CA ALA A 405 4.29 -40.56 -27.27
C ALA A 405 5.33 -39.91 -26.34
N ALA A 406 6.58 -39.88 -26.77
CA ALA A 406 7.68 -39.25 -26.03
C ALA A 406 8.34 -38.17 -26.90
N VAL A 407 8.44 -36.94 -26.36
CA VAL A 407 9.13 -35.82 -27.02
C VAL A 407 10.52 -35.68 -26.42
N VAL A 408 11.55 -35.99 -27.20
CA VAL A 408 12.96 -35.92 -26.78
C VAL A 408 13.69 -34.80 -27.50
N GLY A 409 14.66 -34.16 -26.83
CA GLY A 409 15.43 -33.07 -27.40
C GLY A 409 16.32 -32.36 -26.39
N GLY A 410 17.29 -31.57 -26.87
CA GLY A 410 18.21 -30.80 -26.04
C GLY A 410 17.52 -29.79 -25.12
N SER A 411 18.23 -29.29 -24.10
CA SER A 411 17.67 -28.24 -23.22
C SER A 411 17.28 -27.00 -24.05
N GLY A 412 16.12 -26.41 -23.75
CA GLY A 412 15.61 -25.26 -24.50
C GLY A 412 14.93 -25.57 -25.85
N SER A 413 14.83 -26.84 -26.26
CA SER A 413 14.18 -27.22 -27.54
C SER A 413 12.64 -27.10 -27.57
N GLY A 414 12.02 -26.45 -26.57
CA GLY A 414 10.57 -26.25 -26.53
C GLY A 414 9.73 -27.44 -26.01
N LYS A 415 10.32 -28.49 -25.43
CA LYS A 415 9.56 -29.67 -24.95
C LYS A 415 8.39 -29.32 -24.01
N SER A 416 8.65 -28.54 -22.97
CA SER A 416 7.62 -28.08 -22.03
C SER A 416 6.64 -27.10 -22.68
N THR A 417 7.06 -26.39 -23.73
CA THR A 417 6.21 -25.49 -24.51
C THR A 417 5.14 -26.26 -25.27
N VAL A 418 5.42 -27.49 -25.75
CA VAL A 418 4.39 -28.35 -26.37
C VAL A 418 3.24 -28.58 -25.40
N VAL A 419 3.54 -28.95 -24.15
CA VAL A 419 2.54 -29.16 -23.10
C VAL A 419 1.79 -27.88 -22.79
N SER A 420 2.51 -26.76 -22.66
CA SER A 420 1.92 -25.44 -22.36
C SER A 420 0.92 -24.96 -23.43
N LEU A 421 1.16 -25.32 -24.70
CA LEU A 421 0.24 -25.02 -25.81
C LEU A 421 -0.96 -25.98 -25.85
N ILE A 422 -0.79 -27.27 -25.51
CA ILE A 422 -1.90 -28.24 -25.41
C ILE A 422 -2.89 -27.82 -24.31
N GLU A 423 -2.38 -27.40 -23.15
CA GLU A 423 -3.21 -26.90 -22.03
C GLU A 423 -3.73 -25.47 -22.23
N ARG A 424 -3.37 -24.87 -23.36
CA ARG A 424 -3.74 -23.51 -23.76
C ARG A 424 -3.41 -22.50 -22.65
N PHE A 425 -2.23 -22.60 -22.06
CA PHE A 425 -1.67 -21.54 -21.22
C PHE A 425 -1.24 -20.34 -22.06
N TYR A 426 -0.88 -20.59 -23.32
CA TYR A 426 -0.59 -19.58 -24.33
C TYR A 426 -1.26 -19.97 -25.65
N ASP A 427 -1.63 -18.97 -26.44
CA ASP A 427 -2.05 -19.17 -27.83
C ASP A 427 -0.83 -19.03 -28.76
N PRO A 428 -0.72 -19.85 -29.83
CA PRO A 428 0.34 -19.72 -30.81
C PRO A 428 0.22 -18.40 -31.59
N ASN A 429 1.36 -17.79 -31.95
CA ASN A 429 1.40 -16.56 -32.74
C ASN A 429 0.89 -16.79 -34.17
N GLN A 430 1.26 -17.93 -34.77
CA GLN A 430 0.76 -18.42 -36.06
C GLN A 430 0.61 -19.94 -36.02
N GLY A 431 -0.23 -20.48 -36.91
CA GLY A 431 -0.60 -21.89 -36.92
C GLY A 431 -1.75 -22.23 -35.96
N GLN A 432 -2.05 -23.52 -35.83
CA GLN A 432 -3.16 -24.02 -35.03
C GLN A 432 -2.77 -25.29 -34.27
N VAL A 433 -3.38 -25.48 -33.10
CA VAL A 433 -3.31 -26.71 -32.31
C VAL A 433 -4.73 -27.29 -32.28
N LEU A 434 -4.86 -28.54 -32.68
CA LEU A 434 -6.14 -29.20 -32.88
C LEU A 434 -6.27 -30.38 -31.91
N LEU A 435 -7.44 -30.52 -31.30
CA LEU A 435 -7.89 -31.72 -30.59
C LEU A 435 -9.03 -32.35 -31.39
N ASP A 436 -8.83 -33.57 -31.88
CA ASP A 436 -9.80 -34.31 -32.71
C ASP A 436 -10.33 -33.50 -33.92
N ASN A 437 -9.42 -32.77 -34.58
CA ASN A 437 -9.66 -31.85 -35.70
C ASN A 437 -10.39 -30.54 -35.35
N ALA A 438 -10.70 -30.29 -34.08
CA ALA A 438 -11.22 -29.01 -33.61
C ALA A 438 -10.10 -28.13 -33.04
N ASP A 439 -10.04 -26.85 -33.41
CA ASP A 439 -9.04 -25.91 -32.86
C ASP A 439 -9.32 -25.69 -31.37
N ILE A 440 -8.29 -25.86 -30.54
CA ILE A 440 -8.36 -25.65 -29.08
C ILE A 440 -8.82 -24.23 -28.72
N LYS A 441 -8.65 -23.26 -29.63
CA LYS A 441 -9.15 -21.89 -29.47
C LYS A 441 -10.68 -21.82 -29.45
N SER A 442 -11.35 -22.71 -30.17
CA SER A 442 -12.81 -22.77 -30.28
C SER A 442 -13.48 -23.55 -29.17
N LEU A 443 -12.71 -24.30 -28.37
CA LEU A 443 -13.20 -25.15 -27.29
C LEU A 443 -13.33 -24.37 -25.98
N GLN A 444 -14.29 -24.79 -25.15
CA GLN A 444 -14.46 -24.25 -23.81
C GLN A 444 -13.26 -24.62 -22.94
N LEU A 445 -12.55 -23.63 -22.38
CA LEU A 445 -11.27 -23.86 -21.69
C LEU A 445 -11.42 -24.74 -20.44
N LYS A 446 -12.48 -24.53 -19.65
CA LYS A 446 -12.75 -25.34 -18.46
C LYS A 446 -12.91 -26.81 -18.85
N TRP A 447 -13.76 -27.07 -19.84
CA TRP A 447 -13.99 -28.42 -20.35
C TRP A 447 -12.72 -29.04 -20.94
N LEU A 448 -11.93 -28.28 -21.71
CA LEU A 448 -10.66 -28.75 -22.28
C LEU A 448 -9.69 -29.23 -21.20
N ARG A 449 -9.54 -28.46 -20.11
CA ARG A 449 -8.67 -28.81 -18.99
C ARG A 449 -9.22 -29.95 -18.13
N ASP A 450 -10.54 -30.10 -18.05
CA ASP A 450 -11.18 -31.25 -17.39
C ASP A 450 -10.88 -32.58 -18.12
N GLN A 451 -10.55 -32.55 -19.43
CA GLN A 451 -10.14 -33.73 -20.21
C GLN A 451 -8.64 -34.03 -20.14
N ILE A 452 -7.82 -33.15 -19.57
CA ILE A 452 -6.35 -33.26 -19.59
C ILE A 452 -5.83 -33.42 -18.16
N GLY A 453 -5.10 -34.51 -17.90
CA GLY A 453 -4.32 -34.68 -16.68
C GLY A 453 -2.88 -34.20 -16.87
N LEU A 454 -2.43 -33.24 -16.06
CA LEU A 454 -1.05 -32.73 -16.08
C LEU A 454 -0.28 -33.13 -14.84
N VAL A 455 0.95 -33.60 -15.05
CA VAL A 455 1.94 -33.80 -13.98
C VAL A 455 3.15 -32.91 -14.28
N ASN A 456 3.39 -31.93 -13.41
CA ASN A 456 4.50 -30.99 -13.54
C ASN A 456 5.83 -31.61 -13.09
N GLN A 457 6.94 -31.11 -13.66
CA GLN A 457 8.30 -31.52 -13.28
C GLN A 457 8.59 -31.26 -11.79
N GLU A 458 8.13 -30.12 -11.27
CA GLU A 458 8.17 -29.79 -9.85
C GLU A 458 6.72 -29.83 -9.31
N PRO A 459 6.35 -30.85 -8.52
CA PRO A 459 5.01 -30.94 -7.96
C PRO A 459 4.81 -29.84 -6.91
N ALA A 460 3.74 -29.06 -7.06
CA ALA A 460 3.32 -28.10 -6.06
C ALA A 460 2.11 -28.65 -5.31
N LEU A 461 2.17 -28.64 -3.98
CA LEU A 461 1.04 -28.96 -3.10
C LEU A 461 0.57 -27.69 -2.40
N PHE A 462 -0.74 -27.55 -2.25
CA PHE A 462 -1.33 -26.47 -1.46
C PHE A 462 -1.13 -26.73 0.03
N ALA A 463 -1.10 -25.65 0.81
CA ALA A 463 -0.94 -25.65 2.26
C ALA A 463 -2.20 -26.17 3.01
N THR A 464 -2.60 -27.40 2.72
CA THR A 464 -3.85 -28.06 3.17
C THR A 464 -3.57 -29.52 3.52
N THR A 465 -4.60 -30.34 3.78
CA THR A 465 -4.39 -31.77 4.05
C THR A 465 -4.07 -32.55 2.76
N ILE A 466 -3.55 -33.76 2.88
CA ILE A 466 -3.30 -34.65 1.73
C ILE A 466 -4.62 -34.95 1.00
N ILE A 467 -5.70 -35.22 1.72
CA ILE A 467 -7.03 -35.45 1.12
C ILE A 467 -7.51 -34.21 0.37
N ASP A 468 -7.37 -33.00 0.92
CA ASP A 468 -7.81 -31.77 0.24
C ASP A 468 -7.02 -31.52 -1.05
N ASN A 469 -5.73 -31.87 -1.09
CA ASN A 469 -4.93 -31.78 -2.31
C ASN A 469 -5.40 -32.77 -3.38
N ILE A 470 -5.79 -34.00 -3.02
CA ILE A 470 -6.32 -34.98 -3.98
C ILE A 470 -7.71 -34.54 -4.47
N LEU A 471 -8.57 -34.07 -3.56
CA LEU A 471 -9.90 -33.55 -3.88
C LEU A 471 -9.85 -32.29 -4.75
N TYR A 472 -8.71 -31.58 -4.80
CA TYR A 472 -8.52 -30.46 -5.72
C TYR A 472 -8.67 -30.87 -7.19
N GLY A 473 -8.34 -32.11 -7.55
CA GLY A 473 -8.53 -32.65 -8.90
C GLY A 473 -9.98 -33.07 -9.21
N LYS A 474 -10.71 -33.56 -8.21
CA LYS A 474 -12.13 -33.93 -8.32
C LYS A 474 -12.85 -33.64 -6.99
N PRO A 475 -13.49 -32.45 -6.85
CA PRO A 475 -14.06 -32.01 -5.58
C PRO A 475 -15.13 -32.95 -4.99
N ASP A 476 -15.88 -33.62 -5.87
CA ASP A 476 -16.98 -34.51 -5.48
C ASP A 476 -16.54 -35.98 -5.30
N ALA A 477 -15.24 -36.26 -5.22
CA ALA A 477 -14.74 -37.63 -5.11
C ALA A 477 -15.04 -38.23 -3.73
N THR A 478 -15.43 -39.51 -3.73
CA THR A 478 -15.64 -40.25 -2.47
C THR A 478 -14.30 -40.72 -1.89
N MET A 479 -14.27 -41.02 -0.59
CA MET A 479 -13.03 -41.52 0.05
C MET A 479 -12.49 -42.79 -0.62
N ALA A 480 -13.37 -43.66 -1.11
CA ALA A 480 -12.96 -44.86 -1.85
C ALA A 480 -12.26 -44.52 -3.18
N GLU A 481 -12.71 -43.47 -3.88
CA GLU A 481 -12.03 -42.98 -5.09
C GLU A 481 -10.68 -42.36 -4.75
N VAL A 482 -10.58 -41.63 -3.63
CA VAL A 482 -9.31 -41.05 -3.14
C VAL A 482 -8.30 -42.14 -2.81
N GLU A 483 -8.72 -43.21 -2.12
CA GLU A 483 -7.85 -44.35 -1.79
C GLU A 483 -7.44 -45.13 -3.04
N ALA A 484 -8.36 -45.33 -3.99
CA ALA A 484 -8.08 -45.98 -5.26
C ALA A 484 -7.07 -45.20 -6.11
N ALA A 485 -7.26 -43.88 -6.23
CA ALA A 485 -6.33 -43.00 -6.93
C ALA A 485 -4.95 -42.98 -6.26
N ALA A 486 -4.90 -42.88 -4.94
CA ALA A 486 -3.65 -42.95 -4.18
C ALA A 486 -2.97 -44.32 -4.28
N SER A 487 -3.73 -45.41 -4.41
CA SER A 487 -3.17 -46.75 -4.60
C SER A 487 -2.63 -46.98 -6.00
N ALA A 488 -3.33 -46.50 -7.04
CA ALA A 488 -2.86 -46.51 -8.43
C ALA A 488 -1.57 -45.70 -8.56
N ALA A 489 -1.52 -44.54 -7.89
CA ALA A 489 -0.35 -43.71 -7.74
C ALA A 489 0.60 -44.18 -6.63
N ASN A 490 0.58 -45.45 -6.21
CA ASN A 490 1.51 -46.07 -5.23
C ASN A 490 1.78 -45.28 -3.92
N ALA A 491 0.90 -44.36 -3.54
CA ALA A 491 1.06 -43.41 -2.44
C ALA A 491 0.31 -43.85 -1.18
N HIS A 492 -0.71 -44.70 -1.32
CA HIS A 492 -1.57 -45.16 -0.21
C HIS A 492 -0.76 -45.73 0.96
N SER A 493 0.20 -46.62 0.67
CA SER A 493 1.04 -47.27 1.68
C SER A 493 1.86 -46.27 2.51
N PHE A 494 2.40 -45.23 1.87
CA PHE A 494 3.14 -44.17 2.55
C PHE A 494 2.22 -43.27 3.37
N ILE A 495 1.08 -42.87 2.80
CA ILE A 495 0.11 -42.00 3.47
C ILE A 495 -0.44 -42.69 4.72
N ALA A 496 -0.73 -43.99 4.66
CA ALA A 496 -1.24 -44.78 5.79
C ALA A 496 -0.24 -44.89 6.96
N LEU A 497 1.06 -44.74 6.70
CA LEU A 497 2.11 -44.74 7.73
C LEU A 497 2.24 -43.38 8.45
N LEU A 498 1.64 -42.31 7.93
CA LEU A 498 1.68 -41.00 8.56
C LEU A 498 0.79 -40.97 9.82
N PRO A 499 1.17 -40.23 10.88
CA PRO A 499 0.43 -40.20 12.15
C PRO A 499 -1.06 -39.84 11.99
N ASN A 500 -1.39 -38.98 11.02
CA ASN A 500 -2.75 -38.53 10.75
C ASN A 500 -3.30 -39.07 9.40
N GLY A 501 -2.61 -40.02 8.77
CA GLY A 501 -3.00 -40.57 7.47
C GLY A 501 -3.24 -39.49 6.42
N TYR A 502 -4.39 -39.57 5.74
CA TYR A 502 -4.86 -38.59 4.75
C TYR A 502 -5.16 -37.19 5.31
N ASN A 503 -5.36 -37.03 6.63
CA ASN A 503 -5.58 -35.72 7.26
C ASN A 503 -4.27 -35.00 7.62
N THR A 504 -3.12 -35.54 7.23
CA THR A 504 -1.83 -34.90 7.47
C THR A 504 -1.74 -33.58 6.67
N GLN A 505 -1.40 -32.49 7.34
CA GLN A 505 -1.15 -31.21 6.68
C GLN A 505 0.16 -31.21 5.91
N VAL A 506 0.14 -30.64 4.71
CA VAL A 506 1.29 -30.43 3.83
C VAL A 506 1.37 -28.94 3.45
N GLY A 507 2.53 -28.43 3.05
CA GLY A 507 2.62 -27.18 2.28
C GLY A 507 3.08 -25.87 2.97
N CYS A 508 3.64 -25.87 4.18
CA CYS A 508 4.24 -24.64 4.74
C CYS A 508 5.77 -24.58 4.72
N THR A 509 6.49 -25.69 4.85
CA THR A 509 7.96 -25.74 4.79
C THR A 509 8.40 -27.20 4.75
N SER A 510 7.82 -27.98 3.85
CA SER A 510 8.01 -29.43 3.82
C SER A 510 8.58 -29.86 2.47
N GLY A 511 9.80 -29.40 2.19
CA GLY A 511 10.64 -30.00 1.13
C GLY A 511 10.83 -31.51 1.32
N SER A 512 10.46 -32.07 2.48
CA SER A 512 10.58 -33.49 2.80
C SER A 512 9.40 -34.36 2.34
N ILE A 513 8.18 -33.82 2.13
CA ILE A 513 6.99 -34.66 1.81
C ILE A 513 6.62 -34.59 0.33
N ALA A 514 6.81 -33.43 -0.32
CA ALA A 514 6.53 -33.28 -1.76
C ALA A 514 7.40 -34.22 -2.62
N VAL A 515 8.65 -34.47 -2.21
CA VAL A 515 9.56 -35.41 -2.87
C VAL A 515 9.11 -36.88 -2.69
N LEU A 516 8.45 -37.20 -1.57
CA LEU A 516 7.99 -38.57 -1.27
C LEU A 516 6.68 -38.95 -1.98
N LEU A 517 5.77 -38.00 -2.17
CA LEU A 517 4.55 -38.21 -2.97
C LEU A 517 4.86 -38.36 -4.48
N PHE A 518 5.99 -37.83 -4.95
CA PHE A 518 6.36 -37.86 -6.37
C PHE A 518 6.92 -39.20 -6.85
N THR A 519 7.54 -39.99 -5.97
CA THR A 519 8.02 -41.34 -6.33
C THR A 519 6.87 -42.34 -6.54
N ALA A 520 5.63 -41.91 -6.27
CA ALA A 520 4.46 -42.77 -6.22
C ALA A 520 3.55 -42.57 -7.46
N CYS A 521 3.28 -41.33 -7.89
CA CYS A 521 2.36 -41.01 -9.00
C CYS A 521 2.85 -41.36 -10.42
N ILE A 522 3.88 -42.20 -10.60
CA ILE A 522 4.28 -42.70 -11.92
C ILE A 522 3.56 -44.04 -12.16
N LEU A 523 2.33 -43.97 -12.71
CA LEU A 523 1.76 -44.85 -13.75
C LEU A 523 0.32 -44.49 -14.09
#